data_AF-A0A5N7W1A7-F1
#
_entry.id   AF-A0A5N7W1A7-F1
#
_cell.length_a   1.000
_cell.length_b   1.000
_cell.length_c   1.000
_cell.angle_alpha   90.00
_cell.angle_beta   90.00
_cell.angle_gamma   90.00
#
_symmetry.space_group_name_H-M   'P 1'
#
loop_
_entity.id
_entity.type
_entity.pdbx_description
1 polymer ?
#
loop_
_entity_poly.entity_id
_entity_poly.type
_entity_poly.pdbx_seq_one_letter_code
_entity_poly.pdbx_strand_id
1 'polypeptide(L)'
;MALSLLPAQHPQRVLLHNEIHARPAEIMQAPLAITHIVMLTDAAQREASREHVAALLRNHHRPLPDAATTHVLIDLGAFRLRWEQHTEFVAWTFTTPMAQAGVADVREPETAIDAVPRDWLAALPGQCLSSLHLWALNEQDVDPHYLMRHMLHADTLVGSRVSGGAGSIYTDFAIHPDGFSRMLLLAGADLSPRRLGRLVQRVLEIETYRMAALLGLPAARKAAAVLATAERELAELANAIRAADRDTEPALLDRLTRLAGQVESEYAATHSRFSASSAYFELVDRRIQEIQETRVDGIQTIREFMDRRLTPARATCEWATRRQNALSERVSRVSSLLRTRVEIEQQQSSQQLLGTMNDRQGTQLKLQSTVEGLSVAAITYYITGLISYLAKGGQKLGWPWSPESTAAMAIPVVALGVWWSLRRLHHKLFHGRSH
;
A
#
# COMPACT_ATOMS: atom_id res chain seq x y z
N MET A 1 -24.33 13.28 -53.71
CA MET A 1 -23.21 12.56 -53.07
C MET A 1 -22.29 13.56 -52.40
N ALA A 2 -22.37 13.72 -51.07
CA ALA A 2 -21.33 14.39 -50.29
C ALA A 2 -21.52 14.03 -48.81
N LEU A 3 -21.09 12.84 -48.41
CA LEU A 3 -21.08 12.42 -47.00
C LEU A 3 -19.97 11.37 -46.77
N SER A 4 -18.71 11.80 -46.84
CA SER A 4 -17.60 11.18 -46.10
C SER A 4 -16.35 12.08 -46.16
N LEU A 5 -16.40 13.24 -45.50
CA LEU A 5 -15.23 14.12 -45.34
C LEU A 5 -14.78 14.20 -43.87
N LEU A 6 -15.18 13.25 -43.03
CA LEU A 6 -14.70 13.19 -41.66
C LEU A 6 -13.61 12.11 -41.56
N PRO A 7 -12.48 12.43 -40.87
CA PRO A 7 -11.44 11.44 -40.62
C PRO A 7 -12.00 10.30 -39.77
N ALA A 8 -11.39 9.12 -39.91
CA ALA A 8 -11.67 7.99 -39.04
C ALA A 8 -11.51 8.41 -37.57
N GLN A 9 -12.58 8.25 -36.78
CA GLN A 9 -12.58 8.66 -35.39
C GLN A 9 -11.94 7.58 -34.53
N HIS A 10 -11.15 8.00 -33.54
CA HIS A 10 -10.65 7.08 -32.52
C HIS A 10 -11.84 6.43 -31.78
N PRO A 11 -11.86 5.10 -31.57
CA PRO A 11 -13.01 4.40 -30.98
C PRO A 11 -13.46 4.96 -29.62
N GLN A 12 -12.51 5.46 -28.82
CA GLN A 12 -12.79 6.03 -27.50
C GLN A 12 -13.14 7.53 -27.52
N ARG A 13 -13.10 8.23 -28.66
CA ARG A 13 -13.26 9.70 -28.70
C ARG A 13 -14.55 10.15 -28.02
N VAL A 14 -15.67 9.48 -28.32
CA VAL A 14 -16.98 9.84 -27.76
C VAL A 14 -17.04 9.53 -26.27
N LEU A 15 -16.54 8.35 -25.84
CA LEU A 15 -16.51 7.98 -24.43
C LEU A 15 -15.69 8.99 -23.60
N LEU A 16 -14.48 9.31 -24.05
CA LEU A 16 -13.61 10.27 -23.36
C LEU A 16 -14.17 11.70 -23.39
N HIS A 17 -14.79 12.12 -24.49
CA HIS A 17 -15.46 13.42 -24.56
C HIS A 17 -16.63 13.50 -23.56
N ASN A 18 -17.45 12.46 -23.50
CA ASN A 18 -18.62 12.43 -22.61
C ASN A 18 -18.22 12.30 -21.14
N GLU A 19 -17.09 11.68 -20.81
CA GLU A 19 -16.60 11.55 -19.42
C GLU A 19 -16.45 12.91 -18.73
N ILE A 20 -15.88 13.90 -19.44
CA ILE A 20 -15.69 15.26 -18.90
C ILE A 20 -17.04 15.97 -18.67
N HIS A 21 -18.05 15.61 -19.45
CA HIS A 21 -19.39 16.22 -19.41
C HIS A 21 -20.39 15.41 -18.58
N ALA A 22 -19.98 14.28 -17.99
CA ALA A 22 -20.88 13.35 -17.31
C ALA A 22 -21.54 13.97 -16.07
N ARG A 23 -20.91 14.95 -15.40
CA ARG A 23 -21.42 15.52 -14.13
C ARG A 23 -21.61 17.04 -14.22
N PRO A 24 -22.59 17.54 -14.99
CA PRO A 24 -22.85 18.97 -15.06
C PRO A 24 -23.35 19.48 -13.71
N ALA A 25 -22.92 20.69 -13.34
CA ALA A 25 -23.45 21.38 -12.17
C ALA A 25 -24.94 21.69 -12.39
N GLU A 26 -25.75 21.40 -11.39
CA GLU A 26 -27.19 21.66 -11.42
C GLU A 26 -27.48 23.16 -11.46
N ILE A 27 -28.53 23.55 -12.18
CA ILE A 27 -29.02 24.93 -12.16
C ILE A 27 -29.96 25.06 -10.95
N MET A 28 -29.63 25.93 -10.01
CA MET A 28 -30.35 26.09 -8.75
C MET A 28 -30.86 27.53 -8.61
N GLN A 29 -32.07 27.71 -8.09
CA GLN A 29 -32.66 29.02 -7.82
C GLN A 29 -33.15 29.04 -6.38
N ALA A 30 -32.64 29.99 -5.59
CA ALA A 30 -33.07 30.19 -4.21
C ALA A 30 -34.49 30.80 -4.15
N PRO A 31 -35.30 30.49 -3.12
CA PRO A 31 -34.94 29.74 -1.93
C PRO A 31 -35.06 28.20 -2.07
N LEU A 32 -34.07 27.47 -1.54
CA LEU A 32 -33.99 26.00 -1.56
C LEU A 32 -33.60 25.46 -0.19
N ALA A 33 -34.23 24.35 0.21
CA ALA A 33 -33.72 23.46 1.23
C ALA A 33 -33.00 22.30 0.55
N ILE A 34 -31.82 21.97 1.06
CA ILE A 34 -30.96 20.90 0.55
C ILE A 34 -30.57 20.02 1.72
N THR A 35 -30.64 18.72 1.55
CA THR A 35 -30.10 17.75 2.52
C THR A 35 -29.11 16.85 1.82
N HIS A 36 -27.91 16.75 2.37
CA HIS A 36 -26.81 15.96 1.84
C HIS A 36 -26.41 14.89 2.85
N ILE A 37 -26.42 13.63 2.42
CA ILE A 37 -26.06 12.47 3.24
C ILE A 37 -24.98 11.70 2.50
N VAL A 38 -23.90 11.39 3.21
CA VAL A 38 -22.76 10.63 2.70
C VAL A 38 -22.70 9.31 3.43
N MET A 39 -22.83 8.21 2.69
CA MET A 39 -22.75 6.86 3.21
C MET A 39 -21.39 6.26 2.83
N LEU A 40 -20.57 5.90 3.81
CA LEU A 40 -19.37 5.08 3.58
C LEU A 40 -19.81 3.68 3.16
N THR A 41 -19.24 3.16 2.07
CA THR A 41 -19.71 1.94 1.41
C THR A 41 -18.57 1.07 0.91
N ASP A 42 -18.67 -0.24 1.15
CA ASP A 42 -17.89 -1.23 0.41
C ASP A 42 -18.45 -1.50 -1.00
N ALA A 43 -17.88 -2.47 -1.73
CA ALA A 43 -18.30 -2.80 -3.08
C ALA A 43 -19.73 -3.33 -3.17
N ALA A 44 -20.16 -4.16 -2.22
CA ALA A 44 -21.51 -4.72 -2.19
C ALA A 44 -22.54 -3.64 -1.84
N GLN A 45 -22.21 -2.76 -0.90
CA GLN A 45 -23.07 -1.64 -0.50
C GLN A 45 -23.22 -0.60 -1.60
N ARG A 46 -22.20 -0.38 -2.44
CA ARG A 46 -22.34 0.46 -3.64
C ARG A 46 -23.35 -0.12 -4.63
N GLU A 47 -23.31 -1.43 -4.87
CA GLU A 47 -24.31 -2.06 -5.73
C GLU A 47 -25.71 -2.01 -5.10
N ALA A 48 -25.82 -2.29 -3.80
CA ALA A 48 -27.07 -2.13 -3.07
C ALA A 48 -27.60 -0.69 -3.14
N SER A 49 -26.73 0.33 -3.13
CA SER A 49 -27.15 1.74 -3.26
C SER A 49 -27.78 2.04 -4.63
N ARG A 50 -27.28 1.42 -5.70
CA ARG A 50 -27.84 1.52 -7.06
C ARG A 50 -29.19 0.83 -7.14
N GLU A 51 -29.31 -0.36 -6.55
CA GLU A 51 -30.60 -1.07 -6.43
C GLU A 51 -31.61 -0.26 -5.62
N HIS A 52 -31.16 0.43 -4.56
CA HIS A 52 -31.98 1.29 -3.71
C HIS A 52 -32.54 2.50 -4.47
N VAL A 53 -31.72 3.14 -5.31
CA VAL A 53 -32.19 4.16 -6.27
C VAL A 53 -33.19 3.54 -7.24
N ALA A 54 -32.85 2.39 -7.84
CA ALA A 54 -33.73 1.74 -8.82
C ALA A 54 -35.11 1.39 -8.23
N ALA A 55 -35.18 0.99 -6.95
CA ALA A 55 -36.43 0.75 -6.25
C ALA A 55 -37.30 2.02 -6.13
N LEU A 56 -36.68 3.15 -5.74
CA LEU A 56 -37.36 4.44 -5.70
C LEU A 56 -37.89 4.84 -7.09
N LEU A 57 -37.05 4.72 -8.12
CA LEU A 57 -37.42 5.11 -9.48
C LEU A 57 -38.51 4.23 -10.08
N ARG A 58 -38.52 2.94 -9.75
CA ARG A 58 -39.59 2.01 -10.16
C ARG A 58 -40.94 2.43 -9.61
N ASN A 59 -40.99 2.83 -8.33
CA ASN A 59 -42.22 3.31 -7.69
C ASN A 59 -42.73 4.63 -8.30
N HIS A 60 -41.84 5.42 -8.90
CA HIS A 60 -42.15 6.66 -9.59
C HIS A 60 -42.21 6.55 -11.12
N HIS A 61 -42.19 5.32 -11.67
CA HIS A 61 -42.21 5.05 -13.11
C HIS A 61 -41.15 5.83 -13.92
N ARG A 62 -39.94 5.97 -13.36
CA ARG A 62 -38.79 6.64 -14.00
C ARG A 62 -37.80 5.62 -14.61
N PRO A 63 -36.96 6.02 -15.58
CA PRO A 63 -35.89 5.17 -16.11
C PRO A 63 -34.95 4.67 -15.00
N LEU A 64 -34.57 3.39 -15.06
CA LEU A 64 -33.72 2.77 -14.05
C LEU A 64 -32.23 2.94 -14.41
N PRO A 65 -31.34 3.11 -13.41
CA PRO A 65 -29.90 3.11 -13.65
C PRO A 65 -29.43 1.75 -14.15
N ASP A 66 -28.47 1.74 -15.08
CA ASP A 66 -27.78 0.52 -15.49
C ASP A 66 -26.62 0.18 -14.55
N ALA A 67 -25.92 -0.93 -14.80
CA ALA A 67 -24.78 -1.37 -13.99
C ALA A 67 -23.57 -0.42 -14.06
N ALA A 68 -23.46 0.41 -15.10
CA ALA A 68 -22.35 1.34 -15.28
C ALA A 68 -22.62 2.74 -14.70
N THR A 69 -23.87 3.03 -14.33
CA THR A 69 -24.31 4.37 -13.90
C THR A 69 -23.63 4.79 -12.58
N THR A 70 -22.79 5.81 -12.58
CA THR A 70 -22.12 6.27 -11.33
C THR A 70 -22.76 7.50 -10.73
N HIS A 71 -23.74 8.09 -11.40
CA HIS A 71 -24.43 9.29 -10.95
C HIS A 71 -25.82 9.35 -11.58
N VAL A 72 -26.76 9.94 -10.87
CA VAL A 72 -28.14 10.12 -11.31
C VAL A 72 -28.65 11.45 -10.75
N LEU A 73 -29.29 12.27 -11.60
CA LEU A 73 -30.03 13.46 -11.19
C LEU A 73 -31.46 13.34 -11.68
N ILE A 74 -32.42 13.28 -10.77
CA ILE A 74 -33.83 13.02 -11.08
C ILE A 74 -34.73 13.95 -10.30
N ASP A 75 -35.75 14.46 -11.00
CA ASP A 75 -36.87 15.18 -10.42
C ASP A 75 -38.05 14.23 -10.15
N LEU A 76 -38.41 14.08 -8.87
CA LEU A 76 -39.52 13.24 -8.40
C LEU A 76 -40.76 14.07 -8.03
N GLY A 77 -40.79 15.36 -8.39
CA GLY A 77 -41.89 16.29 -8.12
C GLY A 77 -41.80 16.90 -6.73
N ALA A 78 -41.93 16.08 -5.68
CA ALA A 78 -41.85 16.56 -4.29
C ALA A 78 -40.43 16.98 -3.89
N PHE A 79 -39.42 16.32 -4.45
CA PHE A 79 -38.00 16.63 -4.27
C PHE A 79 -37.21 16.21 -5.50
N ARG A 80 -36.03 16.82 -5.68
CA ARG A 80 -35.01 16.36 -6.62
C ARG A 80 -33.99 15.52 -5.86
N LEU A 81 -33.60 14.39 -6.46
CA LEU A 81 -32.54 13.52 -5.95
C LEU A 81 -31.33 13.59 -6.89
N ARG A 82 -30.18 13.90 -6.31
CA ARG A 82 -28.87 13.64 -6.90
C ARG A 82 -28.17 12.53 -6.12
N TRP A 83 -27.91 11.42 -6.80
CA TRP A 83 -27.17 10.28 -6.28
C TRP A 83 -25.81 10.21 -6.99
N GLU A 84 -24.72 10.04 -6.23
CA GLU A 84 -23.38 9.91 -6.77
C GLU A 84 -22.61 8.78 -6.07
N GLN A 85 -22.14 7.83 -6.87
CA GLN A 85 -21.30 6.74 -6.41
C GLN A 85 -19.82 7.12 -6.60
N HIS A 86 -19.07 7.06 -5.50
CA HIS A 86 -17.63 7.22 -5.45
C HIS A 86 -16.96 5.90 -5.04
N THR A 87 -15.63 5.87 -5.01
CA THR A 87 -14.86 4.67 -4.68
C THR A 87 -15.07 4.18 -3.25
N GLU A 88 -15.23 5.09 -2.29
CA GLU A 88 -15.34 4.77 -0.86
C GLU A 88 -16.71 5.10 -0.26
N PHE A 89 -17.53 5.90 -0.94
CA PHE A 89 -18.80 6.37 -0.41
C PHE A 89 -19.83 6.61 -1.52
N VAL A 90 -21.08 6.78 -1.10
CA VAL A 90 -22.19 7.20 -1.94
C VAL A 90 -22.80 8.47 -1.34
N ALA A 91 -22.98 9.49 -2.16
CA ALA A 91 -23.57 10.75 -1.76
C ALA A 91 -25.02 10.86 -2.25
N TRP A 92 -25.90 11.28 -1.37
CA TRP A 92 -27.33 11.47 -1.59
C TRP A 92 -27.67 12.94 -1.31
N THR A 93 -28.10 13.67 -2.33
CA THR A 93 -28.51 15.07 -2.18
C THR A 93 -29.97 15.20 -2.56
N PHE A 94 -30.77 15.62 -1.60
CA PHE A 94 -32.18 15.93 -1.76
C PHE A 94 -32.34 17.44 -1.82
N THR A 95 -33.11 17.94 -2.79
CA THR A 95 -33.33 19.38 -2.96
C THR A 95 -34.82 19.66 -3.12
N THR A 96 -35.36 20.58 -2.32
CA THR A 96 -36.74 21.04 -2.38
C THR A 96 -36.78 22.57 -2.52
N PRO A 97 -37.62 23.13 -3.42
CA PRO A 97 -37.95 24.55 -3.39
C PRO A 97 -38.65 24.94 -2.10
N MET A 98 -38.35 26.13 -1.58
CA MET A 98 -39.00 26.67 -0.39
C MET A 98 -39.97 27.80 -0.74
N ALA A 99 -41.00 27.99 0.08
CA ALA A 99 -41.86 29.16 -0.01
C ALA A 99 -41.17 30.39 0.63
N GLN A 100 -41.17 31.52 -0.06
CA GLN A 100 -40.53 32.77 0.38
C GLN A 100 -41.02 33.25 1.76
N ALA A 101 -42.33 33.15 2.03
CA ALA A 101 -42.95 33.58 3.29
C ALA A 101 -42.56 32.72 4.50
N GLY A 102 -42.05 31.50 4.29
CA GLY A 102 -41.69 30.56 5.36
C GLY A 102 -40.27 30.74 5.91
N VAL A 103 -39.47 31.65 5.37
CA VAL A 103 -38.04 31.78 5.75
C VAL A 103 -37.81 32.90 6.77
N ALA A 104 -38.64 33.96 6.76
CA ALA A 104 -38.41 35.16 7.55
C ALA A 104 -38.74 35.02 9.05
N ASP A 105 -39.57 34.04 9.44
CA ASP A 105 -40.12 33.93 10.81
C ASP A 105 -39.96 32.55 11.48
N VAL A 106 -39.31 31.59 10.80
CA VAL A 106 -39.31 30.19 11.26
C VAL A 106 -38.03 29.87 12.03
N ARG A 107 -38.17 29.39 13.27
CA ARG A 107 -37.05 28.93 14.13
C ARG A 107 -36.37 27.67 13.58
N GLU A 108 -37.12 26.81 12.90
CA GLU A 108 -36.65 25.56 12.27
C GLU A 108 -37.23 25.43 10.86
N PRO A 109 -36.53 25.90 9.82
CA PRO A 109 -37.05 25.83 8.46
C PRO A 109 -37.16 24.39 7.96
N GLU A 110 -38.14 24.14 7.10
CA GLU A 110 -38.34 22.83 6.46
C GLU A 110 -37.06 22.32 5.81
N THR A 111 -36.84 21.01 5.89
CA THR A 111 -35.67 20.33 5.34
C THR A 111 -36.05 19.57 4.07
N ALA A 112 -35.07 19.31 3.20
CA ALA A 112 -35.35 18.56 1.97
C ALA A 112 -35.78 17.11 2.23
N ILE A 113 -35.37 16.51 3.36
CA ILE A 113 -35.73 15.13 3.71
C ILE A 113 -37.18 14.99 4.21
N ASP A 114 -37.84 16.08 4.59
CA ASP A 114 -39.26 16.04 4.98
C ASP A 114 -40.16 15.59 3.82
N ALA A 115 -39.73 15.83 2.57
CA ALA A 115 -40.40 15.37 1.36
C ALA A 115 -40.06 13.93 0.96
N VAL A 116 -39.11 13.28 1.62
CA VAL A 116 -38.59 11.95 1.26
C VAL A 116 -39.29 10.87 2.11
N PRO A 117 -39.71 9.72 1.53
CA PRO A 117 -40.30 8.64 2.31
C PRO A 117 -39.35 8.13 3.40
N ARG A 118 -39.78 8.22 4.67
CA ARG A 118 -38.96 7.93 5.86
C ARG A 118 -38.37 6.52 5.87
N ASP A 119 -39.19 5.51 5.55
CA ASP A 119 -38.74 4.11 5.55
C ASP A 119 -37.68 3.86 4.48
N TRP A 120 -37.81 4.52 3.32
CA TRP A 120 -36.82 4.42 2.25
C TRP A 120 -35.52 5.13 2.63
N LEU A 121 -35.60 6.29 3.29
CA LEU A 121 -34.44 7.05 3.76
C LEU A 121 -33.70 6.31 4.89
N ALA A 122 -34.41 5.68 5.82
CA ALA A 122 -33.80 4.89 6.89
C ALA A 122 -33.04 3.64 6.37
N ALA A 123 -33.37 3.19 5.16
CA ALA A 123 -32.77 2.02 4.52
C ALA A 123 -31.60 2.34 3.58
N LEU A 124 -31.06 3.57 3.60
CA LEU A 124 -29.89 3.92 2.79
C LEU A 124 -28.70 2.96 3.07
N PRO A 125 -28.11 2.31 2.04
CA PRO A 125 -27.00 1.38 2.25
C PRO A 125 -25.71 2.09 2.68
N GLY A 126 -24.97 1.44 3.59
CA GLY A 126 -23.67 1.91 4.08
C GLY A 126 -23.72 2.41 5.52
N GLN A 127 -22.68 3.13 5.93
CA GLN A 127 -22.60 3.78 7.24
C GLN A 127 -22.60 5.31 7.05
N CYS A 128 -23.51 6.02 7.73
CA CYS A 128 -23.59 7.48 7.62
C CYS A 128 -22.30 8.13 8.13
N LEU A 129 -21.55 8.76 7.23
CA LEU A 129 -20.30 9.48 7.50
C LEU A 129 -20.55 10.97 7.73
N SER A 130 -21.50 11.56 6.99
CA SER A 130 -21.90 12.96 7.13
C SER A 130 -23.37 13.14 6.75
N SER A 131 -24.03 14.07 7.43
CA SER A 131 -25.42 14.47 7.24
C SER A 131 -25.49 15.99 7.42
N LEU A 132 -25.94 16.71 6.40
CA LEU A 132 -25.91 18.17 6.34
C LEU A 132 -27.24 18.71 5.79
N HIS A 133 -27.82 19.68 6.48
CA HIS A 133 -28.84 20.57 5.94
C HIS A 133 -28.19 21.87 5.44
N LEU A 134 -28.51 22.26 4.22
CA LEU A 134 -28.12 23.53 3.62
C LEU A 134 -29.36 24.28 3.17
N TRP A 135 -29.51 25.52 3.63
CA TRP A 135 -30.55 26.42 3.13
C TRP A 135 -29.92 27.51 2.28
N ALA A 136 -30.28 27.51 1.00
CA ALA A 136 -29.86 28.53 0.05
C ALA A 136 -30.99 29.55 -0.10
N LEU A 137 -30.78 30.76 0.39
CA LEU A 137 -31.80 31.81 0.54
C LEU A 137 -31.36 33.07 -0.21
N ASN A 138 -32.31 33.89 -0.66
CA ASN A 138 -31.98 35.19 -1.26
C ASN A 138 -31.62 36.18 -0.14
N GLU A 139 -30.43 36.78 -0.21
CA GLU A 139 -29.86 37.63 0.84
C GLU A 139 -30.75 38.85 1.15
N GLN A 140 -31.40 39.41 0.13
CA GLN A 140 -32.27 40.59 0.25
C GLN A 140 -33.63 40.30 0.92
N ASP A 141 -34.01 39.03 1.03
CA ASP A 141 -35.34 38.62 1.48
C ASP A 141 -35.33 38.09 2.94
N VAL A 142 -34.18 38.14 3.62
CA VAL A 142 -34.00 37.58 4.98
C VAL A 142 -33.13 38.49 5.85
N ASP A 143 -33.24 38.35 7.18
CA ASP A 143 -32.28 38.91 8.14
C ASP A 143 -31.18 37.87 8.47
N PRO A 144 -29.94 38.04 8.00
CA PRO A 144 -28.85 37.12 8.29
C PRO A 144 -28.59 36.93 9.78
N HIS A 145 -28.68 38.00 10.58
CA HIS A 145 -28.40 37.96 12.02
C HIS A 145 -29.47 37.14 12.76
N TYR A 146 -30.74 37.31 12.37
CA TYR A 146 -31.82 36.49 12.90
C TYR A 146 -31.59 35.00 12.60
N LEU A 147 -31.31 34.65 11.34
CA LEU A 147 -31.10 33.25 10.93
C LEU A 147 -29.89 32.63 11.65
N MET A 148 -28.75 33.31 11.68
CA MET A 148 -27.55 32.82 12.36
C MET A 148 -27.80 32.58 13.85
N ARG A 149 -28.53 33.47 14.53
CA ARG A 149 -28.84 33.33 15.96
C ARG A 149 -29.75 32.15 16.28
N HIS A 150 -30.66 31.79 15.38
CA HIS A 150 -31.66 30.74 15.63
C HIS A 150 -31.24 29.38 15.07
N MET A 151 -30.42 29.36 14.02
CA MET A 151 -30.09 28.13 13.30
C MET A 151 -28.69 27.59 13.62
N LEU A 152 -27.78 28.44 14.13
CA LEU A 152 -26.37 28.11 14.36
C LEU A 152 -25.94 28.45 15.79
N HIS A 153 -24.87 27.80 16.25
CA HIS A 153 -24.24 28.11 17.53
C HIS A 153 -23.30 29.31 17.42
N ALA A 154 -23.56 30.36 18.23
CA ALA A 154 -22.80 31.60 18.20
C ALA A 154 -21.30 31.41 18.54
N ASP A 155 -20.96 30.51 19.46
CA ASP A 155 -19.58 30.30 19.95
C ASP A 155 -18.66 29.66 18.91
N THR A 156 -19.22 28.97 17.93
CA THR A 156 -18.47 28.25 16.88
C THR A 156 -18.80 28.77 15.49
N LEU A 157 -19.43 29.94 15.39
CA LEU A 157 -19.84 30.54 14.14
C LEU A 157 -18.63 30.81 13.22
N VAL A 158 -18.75 30.33 11.99
CA VAL A 158 -17.84 30.51 10.87
C VAL A 158 -18.63 31.08 9.71
N GLY A 159 -18.00 31.99 8.98
CA GLY A 159 -18.66 32.59 7.83
C GLY A 159 -17.73 33.40 6.94
N SER A 160 -18.10 33.44 5.67
CA SER A 160 -17.32 34.11 4.64
C SER A 160 -18.24 34.68 3.56
N ARG A 161 -17.85 35.80 2.95
CA ARG A 161 -18.37 36.14 1.62
C ARG A 161 -17.72 35.21 0.60
N VAL A 162 -18.45 34.82 -0.44
CA VAL A 162 -18.02 33.83 -1.42
C VAL A 162 -18.37 34.27 -2.84
N SER A 163 -17.84 33.55 -3.83
CA SER A 163 -18.05 33.84 -5.25
C SER A 163 -17.70 35.29 -5.61
N GLY A 164 -16.60 35.81 -5.07
CA GLY A 164 -16.18 37.20 -5.29
C GLY A 164 -17.11 38.23 -4.66
N GLY A 165 -17.78 37.89 -3.56
CA GLY A 165 -18.70 38.77 -2.84
C GLY A 165 -20.17 38.66 -3.25
N ALA A 166 -20.51 37.83 -4.26
CA ALA A 166 -21.88 37.67 -4.75
C ALA A 166 -22.78 36.81 -3.84
N GLY A 167 -22.26 36.28 -2.74
CA GLY A 167 -23.06 35.64 -1.69
C GLY A 167 -22.25 35.47 -0.42
N SER A 168 -22.90 34.92 0.60
CA SER A 168 -22.32 34.67 1.92
C SER A 168 -22.65 33.26 2.39
N ILE A 169 -21.75 32.63 3.13
CA ILE A 169 -21.97 31.31 3.74
C ILE A 169 -21.71 31.41 5.24
N TYR A 170 -22.59 30.80 6.03
CA TYR A 170 -22.46 30.69 7.47
C TYR A 170 -22.70 29.25 7.94
N THR A 171 -21.92 28.81 8.91
CA THR A 171 -22.03 27.48 9.53
C THR A 171 -21.37 27.51 10.89
N ASP A 172 -21.59 26.50 11.72
CA ASP A 172 -20.90 26.32 12.99
C ASP A 172 -20.09 25.01 13.04
N PHE A 173 -20.14 24.22 11.96
CA PHE A 173 -19.55 22.88 11.86
C PHE A 173 -19.91 21.94 13.04
N ALA A 174 -21.08 22.15 13.65
CA ALA A 174 -21.60 21.35 14.74
C ALA A 174 -22.68 20.38 14.24
N ILE A 175 -22.86 19.27 14.96
CA ILE A 175 -24.00 18.37 14.76
C ILE A 175 -25.11 18.84 15.70
N HIS A 176 -26.27 19.16 15.13
CA HIS A 176 -27.44 19.63 15.86
C HIS A 176 -28.27 18.46 16.42
N PRO A 177 -29.31 18.71 17.25
CA PRO A 177 -30.11 17.63 17.86
C PRO A 177 -30.81 16.68 16.89
N ASP A 178 -31.01 17.10 15.64
CA ASP A 178 -31.52 16.29 14.53
C ASP A 178 -30.48 15.31 13.95
N GLY A 179 -29.21 15.43 14.35
CA GLY A 179 -28.10 14.63 13.83
C GLY A 179 -27.45 15.23 12.57
N PHE A 180 -27.86 16.42 12.14
CA PHE A 180 -27.35 17.07 10.93
C PHE A 180 -26.46 18.25 11.29
N SER A 181 -25.43 18.46 10.46
CA SER A 181 -24.76 19.76 10.40
C SER A 181 -25.63 20.78 9.67
N ARG A 182 -25.38 22.07 9.86
CA ARG A 182 -26.15 23.15 9.24
C ARG A 182 -25.29 24.15 8.50
N MET A 183 -25.75 24.57 7.33
CA MET A 183 -25.14 25.62 6.51
C MET A 183 -26.21 26.57 5.97
N LEU A 184 -25.94 27.86 6.08
CA LEU A 184 -26.74 28.93 5.48
C LEU A 184 -25.96 29.52 4.32
N LEU A 185 -26.56 29.54 3.14
CA LEU A 185 -26.03 30.19 1.95
C LEU A 185 -26.96 31.32 1.57
N LEU A 186 -26.49 32.56 1.69
CA LEU A 186 -27.22 33.74 1.27
C LEU A 186 -26.74 34.17 -0.11
N ALA A 187 -27.61 34.03 -1.11
CA ALA A 187 -27.37 34.39 -2.49
C ALA A 187 -27.70 35.87 -2.71
N GLY A 188 -26.70 36.66 -3.11
CA GLY A 188 -26.91 38.02 -3.56
C GLY A 188 -27.50 38.06 -4.98
N ALA A 189 -28.05 39.20 -5.37
CA ALA A 189 -28.72 39.39 -6.66
C ALA A 189 -27.84 39.05 -7.88
N ASP A 190 -26.52 39.24 -7.78
CA ASP A 190 -25.55 38.98 -8.86
C ASP A 190 -25.11 37.50 -8.97
N LEU A 191 -25.61 36.63 -8.09
CA LEU A 191 -25.29 35.21 -8.10
C LEU A 191 -26.23 34.44 -9.03
N SER A 192 -25.78 34.22 -10.28
CA SER A 192 -26.60 33.50 -11.25
C SER A 192 -26.90 32.05 -10.84
N PRO A 193 -28.02 31.46 -11.31
CA PRO A 193 -28.44 30.11 -10.93
C PRO A 193 -27.39 29.00 -11.16
N ARG A 194 -26.58 29.13 -12.22
CA ARG A 194 -25.45 28.21 -12.49
C ARG A 194 -24.30 28.40 -11.51
N ARG A 195 -24.04 29.63 -11.05
CA ARG A 195 -23.01 29.92 -10.05
C ARG A 195 -23.46 29.42 -8.69
N LEU A 196 -24.73 29.60 -8.34
CA LEU A 196 -25.33 29.06 -7.11
C LEU A 196 -25.18 27.54 -7.04
N GLY A 197 -25.56 26.81 -8.10
CA GLY A 197 -25.42 25.34 -8.11
C GLY A 197 -23.98 24.85 -7.95
N ARG A 198 -23.00 25.51 -8.61
CA ARG A 198 -21.58 25.22 -8.38
C ARG A 198 -21.12 25.53 -6.96
N LEU A 199 -21.61 26.64 -6.39
CA LEU A 199 -21.27 27.02 -5.02
C LEU A 199 -21.82 26.01 -4.02
N VAL A 200 -23.09 25.63 -4.13
CA VAL A 200 -23.72 24.56 -3.33
C VAL A 200 -22.90 23.28 -3.44
N GLN A 201 -22.61 22.82 -4.66
CA GLN A 201 -21.82 21.60 -4.85
C GLN A 201 -20.46 21.66 -4.13
N ARG A 202 -19.72 22.76 -4.27
CA ARG A 202 -18.41 22.93 -3.61
C ARG A 202 -18.52 22.88 -2.09
N VAL A 203 -19.58 23.46 -1.54
CA VAL A 203 -19.82 23.52 -0.10
C VAL A 203 -20.17 22.14 0.46
N LEU A 204 -21.04 21.40 -0.25
CA LEU A 204 -21.33 19.99 0.07
C LEU A 204 -20.06 19.13 -0.03
N GLU A 205 -19.22 19.37 -1.04
CA GLU A 205 -17.95 18.66 -1.22
C GLU A 205 -16.92 18.99 -0.13
N ILE A 206 -16.88 20.23 0.40
CA ILE A 206 -16.03 20.57 1.57
C ILE A 206 -16.43 19.71 2.78
N GLU A 207 -17.73 19.59 3.04
CA GLU A 207 -18.25 18.75 4.12
C GLU A 207 -17.88 17.28 3.93
N THR A 208 -18.18 16.74 2.76
CA THR A 208 -17.92 15.35 2.40
C THR A 208 -16.44 15.00 2.51
N TYR A 209 -15.58 15.83 1.92
CA TYR A 209 -14.15 15.55 1.89
C TYR A 209 -13.46 15.81 3.22
N ARG A 210 -13.92 16.75 4.08
CA ARG A 210 -13.33 16.89 5.42
C ARG A 210 -13.57 15.63 6.25
N MET A 211 -14.78 15.08 6.17
CA MET A 211 -15.15 13.88 6.93
C MET A 211 -14.42 12.64 6.39
N ALA A 212 -14.35 12.49 5.06
CA ALA A 212 -13.61 11.41 4.43
C ALA A 212 -12.09 11.48 4.73
N ALA A 213 -11.49 12.67 4.71
CA ALA A 213 -10.08 12.86 5.05
C ALA A 213 -9.78 12.48 6.51
N LEU A 214 -10.69 12.79 7.43
CA LEU A 214 -10.52 12.52 8.86
C LEU A 214 -10.59 11.02 9.22
N LEU A 215 -11.07 10.15 8.33
CA LEU A 215 -11.00 8.69 8.51
C LEU A 215 -9.55 8.17 8.61
N GLY A 216 -8.57 8.92 8.09
CA GLY A 216 -7.15 8.59 8.26
C GLY A 216 -6.64 8.74 9.69
N LEU A 217 -7.22 9.66 10.49
CA LEU A 217 -6.73 9.97 11.84
C LEU A 217 -6.80 8.77 12.81
N PRO A 218 -7.92 8.03 12.95
CA PRO A 218 -7.96 6.85 13.80
C PRO A 218 -7.00 5.76 13.31
N ALA A 219 -6.86 5.57 12.00
CA ALA A 219 -5.91 4.63 11.42
C ALA A 219 -4.45 5.01 11.76
N ALA A 220 -4.11 6.31 11.69
CA ALA A 220 -2.78 6.82 12.01
C ALA A 220 -2.45 6.62 13.50
N ARG A 221 -3.41 6.87 14.40
CA ARG A 221 -3.23 6.63 15.84
C ARG A 221 -3.01 5.16 16.17
N LYS A 222 -3.77 4.26 15.53
CA LYS A 222 -3.60 2.81 15.69
C LYS A 222 -2.24 2.36 15.17
N ALA A 223 -1.87 2.78 13.96
CA ALA A 223 -0.58 2.46 13.35
C ALA A 223 0.59 2.97 14.21
N ALA A 224 0.51 4.18 14.77
CA ALA A 224 1.56 4.74 15.61
C ALA A 224 1.94 3.84 16.79
N ALA A 225 0.95 3.24 17.47
CA ALA A 225 1.18 2.34 18.60
C ALA A 225 1.90 1.03 18.18
N VAL A 226 1.48 0.46 17.04
CA VAL A 226 2.10 -0.76 16.49
C VAL A 226 3.54 -0.49 16.04
N LEU A 227 3.76 0.60 15.32
CA LEU A 227 5.08 1.00 14.83
C LEU A 227 6.06 1.31 15.95
N ALA A 228 5.60 1.94 17.04
CA ALA A 228 6.44 2.17 18.22
C ALA A 228 6.91 0.86 18.88
N THR A 229 6.11 -0.20 18.81
CA THR A 229 6.50 -1.52 19.33
C THR A 229 7.49 -2.19 18.38
N ALA A 230 7.20 -2.18 17.08
CA ALA A 230 8.08 -2.74 16.06
C ALA A 230 9.46 -2.05 16.01
N GLU A 231 9.52 -0.73 16.22
CA GLU A 231 10.79 0.00 16.29
C GLU A 231 11.65 -0.38 17.50
N ARG A 232 11.03 -0.61 18.67
CA ARG A 232 11.73 -1.07 19.86
C ARG A 232 12.29 -2.46 19.64
N GLU A 233 11.49 -3.36 19.07
CA GLU A 233 11.94 -4.71 18.71
C GLU A 233 13.06 -4.69 17.68
N LEU A 234 13.00 -3.82 16.65
CA LEU A 234 14.09 -3.66 15.70
C LEU A 234 15.39 -3.17 16.37
N ALA A 235 15.28 -2.24 17.33
CA ALA A 235 16.44 -1.74 18.06
C ALA A 235 17.06 -2.84 18.95
N GLU A 236 16.24 -3.65 19.61
CA GLU A 236 16.69 -4.82 20.38
C GLU A 236 17.38 -5.85 19.47
N LEU A 237 16.77 -6.20 18.33
CA LEU A 237 17.35 -7.10 17.33
C LEU A 237 18.67 -6.59 16.79
N ALA A 238 18.75 -5.31 16.43
CA ALA A 238 19.98 -4.70 15.93
C ALA A 238 21.12 -4.75 16.97
N ASN A 239 20.80 -4.58 18.26
CA ASN A 239 21.78 -4.73 19.34
C ASN A 239 22.18 -6.20 19.54
N ALA A 240 21.22 -7.13 19.51
CA ALA A 240 21.47 -8.56 19.65
C ALA A 240 22.34 -9.11 18.53
N ILE A 241 22.11 -8.71 17.27
CA ILE A 241 22.90 -9.11 16.10
C ILE A 241 24.38 -8.75 16.27
N ARG A 242 24.71 -7.60 16.90
CA ARG A 242 26.12 -7.22 17.16
C ARG A 242 26.82 -8.16 18.15
N ALA A 243 26.08 -8.73 19.10
CA ALA A 243 26.61 -9.61 20.13
C ALA A 243 26.38 -11.11 19.83
N ALA A 244 25.73 -11.42 18.70
CA ALA A 244 25.31 -12.77 18.35
C ALA A 244 26.49 -13.67 17.98
N ASP A 245 26.43 -14.90 18.49
CA ASP A 245 27.24 -16.04 18.08
C ASP A 245 26.55 -16.84 16.97
N ARG A 246 27.26 -17.84 16.42
CA ARG A 246 26.77 -18.65 15.29
C ARG A 246 25.48 -19.41 15.60
N ASP A 247 25.27 -19.77 16.86
CA ASP A 247 24.13 -20.60 17.28
C ASP A 247 22.85 -19.75 17.47
N THR A 248 23.00 -18.47 17.79
CA THR A 248 21.86 -17.54 18.02
C THR A 248 21.39 -16.80 16.76
N GLU A 249 22.22 -16.71 15.72
CA GLU A 249 21.88 -16.01 14.47
C GLU A 249 20.63 -16.52 13.74
N PRO A 250 20.37 -17.84 13.59
CA PRO A 250 19.16 -18.32 12.93
C PRO A 250 17.87 -17.87 13.64
N ALA A 251 17.89 -17.81 14.97
CA ALA A 251 16.76 -17.35 15.76
C ALA A 251 16.53 -15.83 15.61
N LEU A 252 17.61 -15.05 15.51
CA LEU A 252 17.52 -13.61 15.23
C LEU A 252 16.97 -13.34 13.82
N LEU A 253 17.37 -14.14 12.84
CA LEU A 253 16.86 -14.04 11.47
C LEU A 253 15.36 -14.35 11.43
N ASP A 254 14.90 -15.43 12.08
CA ASP A 254 13.47 -15.74 12.18
C ASP A 254 12.66 -14.61 12.81
N ARG A 255 13.14 -14.05 13.93
CA ARG A 255 12.47 -12.96 14.63
C ARG A 255 12.43 -11.68 13.77
N LEU A 256 13.49 -11.39 13.03
CA LEU A 256 13.53 -10.26 12.11
C LEU A 256 12.62 -10.45 10.89
N THR A 257 12.52 -11.67 10.35
CA THR A 257 11.58 -12.00 9.27
C THR A 257 10.14 -11.87 9.73
N ARG A 258 9.81 -12.29 10.95
CA ARG A 258 8.48 -12.07 11.54
C ARG A 258 8.18 -10.58 11.71
N LEU A 259 9.14 -9.80 12.20
CA LEU A 259 9.00 -8.35 12.33
C LEU A 259 8.78 -7.68 10.96
N ALA A 260 9.52 -8.10 9.93
CA ALA A 260 9.33 -7.62 8.56
C ALA A 260 7.91 -7.92 8.05
N GLY A 261 7.43 -9.16 8.25
CA GLY A 261 6.08 -9.55 7.90
C GLY A 261 5.01 -8.74 8.64
N GLN A 262 5.22 -8.43 9.92
CA GLN A 262 4.31 -7.59 10.71
C GLN A 262 4.28 -6.16 10.17
N VAL A 263 5.42 -5.54 9.91
CA VAL A 263 5.50 -4.17 9.37
C VAL A 263 4.86 -4.09 7.98
N GLU A 264 5.12 -5.07 7.12
CA GLU A 264 4.52 -5.13 5.78
C GLU A 264 3.01 -5.34 5.83
N SER A 265 2.53 -6.19 6.74
CA SER A 265 1.08 -6.40 6.96
C SER A 265 0.39 -5.12 7.42
N GLU A 266 1.00 -4.37 8.35
CA GLU A 266 0.46 -3.08 8.81
C GLU A 266 0.49 -2.02 7.70
N TYR A 267 1.56 -1.99 6.90
CA TYR A 267 1.65 -1.13 5.73
C TYR A 267 0.52 -1.43 4.74
N ALA A 268 0.36 -2.68 4.33
CA ALA A 268 -0.69 -3.11 3.41
C ALA A 268 -2.11 -2.77 3.92
N ALA A 269 -2.33 -2.88 5.23
CA ALA A 269 -3.63 -2.58 5.86
C ALA A 269 -3.98 -1.08 5.90
N THR A 270 -2.97 -0.19 5.92
CA THR A 270 -3.18 1.25 6.19
C THR A 270 -2.80 2.17 5.03
N HIS A 271 -1.98 1.71 4.09
CA HIS A 271 -1.48 2.51 2.97
C HIS A 271 -2.60 3.12 2.12
N SER A 272 -3.59 2.31 1.74
CA SER A 272 -4.73 2.78 0.93
C SER A 272 -5.53 3.88 1.65
N ARG A 273 -5.77 3.72 2.96
CA ARG A 273 -6.47 4.71 3.79
C ARG A 273 -5.70 6.02 3.90
N PHE A 274 -4.38 5.98 4.09
CA PHE A 274 -3.57 7.21 4.14
C PHE A 274 -3.48 7.91 2.79
N SER A 275 -3.32 7.15 1.70
CA SER A 275 -3.35 7.69 0.34
C SER A 275 -4.68 8.39 0.04
N ALA A 276 -5.80 7.74 0.36
CA ALA A 276 -7.12 8.34 0.21
C ALA A 276 -7.30 9.59 1.07
N SER A 277 -6.88 9.55 2.34
CA SER A 277 -6.99 10.70 3.25
C SER A 277 -6.18 11.90 2.76
N SER A 278 -4.98 11.67 2.21
CA SER A 278 -4.15 12.70 1.59
C SER A 278 -4.87 13.34 0.39
N ALA A 279 -5.43 12.53 -0.50
CA ALA A 279 -6.18 13.01 -1.65
C ALA A 279 -7.42 13.83 -1.24
N TYR A 280 -8.14 13.40 -0.19
CA TYR A 280 -9.29 14.16 0.31
C TYR A 280 -8.88 15.48 0.97
N PHE A 281 -7.77 15.54 1.72
CA PHE A 281 -7.25 16.80 2.23
C PHE A 281 -6.95 17.81 1.10
N GLU A 282 -6.34 17.36 0.01
CA GLU A 282 -6.09 18.21 -1.17
C GLU A 282 -7.39 18.67 -1.84
N LEU A 283 -8.41 17.79 -1.91
CA LEU A 283 -9.71 18.14 -2.46
C LEU A 283 -10.42 19.21 -1.63
N VAL A 284 -10.37 19.10 -0.29
CA VAL A 284 -10.90 20.15 0.61
C VAL A 284 -10.20 21.48 0.34
N ASP A 285 -8.86 21.51 0.32
CA ASP A 285 -8.09 22.73 0.08
C ASP A 285 -8.47 23.39 -1.26
N ARG A 286 -8.63 22.57 -2.31
CA ARG A 286 -9.05 23.03 -3.63
C ARG A 286 -10.47 23.61 -3.62
N ARG A 287 -11.43 22.98 -2.93
CA ARG A 287 -12.80 23.51 -2.85
C ARG A 287 -12.88 24.81 -2.07
N ILE A 288 -12.13 24.93 -0.98
CA ILE A 288 -12.04 26.18 -0.22
C ILE A 288 -11.41 27.31 -1.07
N GLN A 289 -10.44 27.00 -1.94
CA GLN A 289 -9.93 27.99 -2.91
C GLN A 289 -10.99 28.38 -3.94
N GLU A 290 -11.72 27.40 -4.47
CA GLU A 290 -12.70 27.60 -5.53
C GLU A 290 -13.96 28.38 -5.11
N ILE A 291 -14.35 28.36 -3.84
CA ILE A 291 -15.45 29.22 -3.34
C ILE A 291 -15.07 30.71 -3.33
N GLN A 292 -13.78 31.05 -3.51
CA GLN A 292 -13.28 32.43 -3.57
C GLN A 292 -13.75 33.23 -2.36
N GLU A 293 -13.45 32.72 -1.17
CA GLU A 293 -13.92 33.34 0.06
C GLU A 293 -13.14 34.60 0.44
N THR A 294 -13.85 35.55 1.05
CA THR A 294 -13.29 36.73 1.72
C THR A 294 -13.91 36.90 3.09
N ARG A 295 -13.20 37.61 3.97
CA ARG A 295 -13.56 37.75 5.38
C ARG A 295 -14.86 38.57 5.55
N VAL A 296 -15.69 38.14 6.51
CA VAL A 296 -16.78 38.93 7.09
C VAL A 296 -16.27 39.48 8.42
N ASP A 297 -16.49 40.77 8.69
CA ASP A 297 -15.95 41.42 9.88
C ASP A 297 -16.39 40.71 11.18
N GLY A 298 -15.41 40.41 12.04
CA GLY A 298 -15.65 39.74 13.32
C GLY A 298 -15.92 38.24 13.26
N ILE A 299 -15.93 37.62 12.07
CA ILE A 299 -16.21 36.18 11.89
C ILE A 299 -15.01 35.47 11.27
N GLN A 300 -14.66 34.29 11.80
CA GLN A 300 -13.63 33.41 11.24
C GLN A 300 -14.09 32.85 9.89
N THR A 301 -13.19 32.80 8.90
CA THR A 301 -13.52 32.23 7.58
C THR A 301 -13.51 30.70 7.59
N ILE A 302 -14.10 30.08 6.57
CA ILE A 302 -14.10 28.61 6.41
C ILE A 302 -12.66 28.10 6.27
N ARG A 303 -11.80 28.78 5.50
CA ARG A 303 -10.38 28.41 5.39
C ARG A 303 -9.68 28.45 6.73
N GLU A 304 -9.80 29.55 7.47
CA GLU A 304 -9.11 29.69 8.76
C GLU A 304 -9.56 28.63 9.77
N PHE A 305 -10.86 28.30 9.79
CA PHE A 305 -11.37 27.21 10.60
C PHE A 305 -10.78 25.87 10.17
N MET A 306 -10.82 25.56 8.87
CA MET A 306 -10.34 24.28 8.32
C MET A 306 -8.84 24.10 8.48
N ASP A 307 -8.04 25.13 8.21
CA ASP A 307 -6.59 25.09 8.39
C ASP A 307 -6.24 24.76 9.85
N ARG A 308 -6.90 25.42 10.81
CA ARG A 308 -6.66 25.16 12.25
C ARG A 308 -7.11 23.77 12.69
N ARG A 309 -8.20 23.23 12.14
CA ARG A 309 -8.81 21.96 12.58
C ARG A 309 -8.29 20.73 11.85
N LEU A 310 -7.89 20.86 10.59
CA LEU A 310 -7.44 19.75 9.75
C LEU A 310 -5.91 19.58 9.75
N THR A 311 -5.13 20.65 9.93
CA THR A 311 -3.65 20.57 9.91
C THR A 311 -3.09 19.53 10.89
N PRO A 312 -3.53 19.44 12.16
CA PRO A 312 -3.01 18.43 13.09
C PRO A 312 -3.31 17.00 12.64
N ALA A 313 -4.50 16.76 12.09
CA ALA A 313 -4.88 15.43 11.59
C ALA A 313 -4.05 15.06 10.36
N ARG A 314 -3.87 15.99 9.42
CA ARG A 314 -3.00 15.84 8.24
C ARG A 314 -1.58 15.48 8.63
N ALA A 315 -0.97 16.27 9.53
CA ALA A 315 0.38 16.03 10.03
C ALA A 315 0.52 14.66 10.71
N THR A 316 -0.51 14.20 11.42
CA THR A 316 -0.52 12.88 12.06
C THR A 316 -0.52 11.75 11.03
N CYS A 317 -1.37 11.85 10.00
CA CYS A 317 -1.41 10.87 8.91
C CYS A 317 -0.07 10.83 8.14
N GLU A 318 0.46 11.99 7.78
CA GLU A 318 1.75 12.08 7.08
C GLU A 318 2.91 11.52 7.92
N TRP A 319 2.93 11.83 9.22
CA TRP A 319 3.95 11.30 10.12
C TRP A 319 3.87 9.78 10.22
N ALA A 320 2.67 9.21 10.31
CA ALA A 320 2.48 7.77 10.32
C ALA A 320 3.02 7.13 9.04
N THR A 321 2.68 7.67 7.87
CA THR A 321 3.20 7.19 6.57
C THR A 321 4.73 7.27 6.50
N ARG A 322 5.32 8.41 6.86
CA ARG A 322 6.79 8.57 6.86
C ARG A 322 7.46 7.57 7.81
N ARG A 323 6.87 7.35 8.99
CA ARG A 323 7.39 6.42 10.00
C ARG A 323 7.29 4.97 9.53
N GLN A 324 6.19 4.57 8.88
CA GLN A 324 6.04 3.25 8.26
C GLN A 324 7.13 2.99 7.22
N ASN A 325 7.33 3.93 6.29
CA ASN A 325 8.35 3.80 5.25
C ASN A 325 9.76 3.69 5.84
N ALA A 326 10.09 4.59 6.79
CA ALA A 326 11.40 4.57 7.44
C ALA A 326 11.66 3.27 8.22
N LEU A 327 10.63 2.70 8.88
CA LEU A 327 10.76 1.43 9.56
C LEU A 327 10.95 0.27 8.58
N SER A 328 10.14 0.19 7.52
CA SER A 328 10.25 -0.85 6.49
C SER A 328 11.65 -0.85 5.85
N GLU A 329 12.17 0.32 5.48
CA GLU A 329 13.54 0.44 4.97
C GLU A 329 14.60 -0.03 5.98
N ARG A 330 14.47 0.34 7.26
CA ARG A 330 15.42 -0.08 8.31
C ARG A 330 15.38 -1.59 8.50
N VAL A 331 14.20 -2.20 8.54
CA VAL A 331 14.04 -3.66 8.64
C VAL A 331 14.72 -4.32 7.44
N SER A 332 14.43 -3.87 6.22
CA SER A 332 15.05 -4.42 5.00
C SER A 332 16.59 -4.33 5.02
N ARG A 333 17.14 -3.20 5.50
CA ARG A 333 18.60 -3.03 5.65
C ARG A 333 19.20 -4.00 6.67
N VAL A 334 18.60 -4.13 7.85
CA VAL A 334 19.10 -5.05 8.89
C VAL A 334 18.99 -6.50 8.41
N SER A 335 17.90 -6.88 7.75
CA SER A 335 17.73 -8.23 7.18
C SER A 335 18.78 -8.56 6.14
N SER A 336 19.09 -7.59 5.27
CA SER A 336 20.13 -7.75 4.25
C SER A 336 21.52 -7.95 4.87
N LEU A 337 21.86 -7.16 5.90
CA LEU A 337 23.14 -7.29 6.61
C LEU A 337 23.28 -8.63 7.32
N LEU A 338 22.24 -9.08 8.03
CA LEU A 338 22.26 -10.37 8.72
C LEU A 338 22.39 -11.54 7.73
N ARG A 339 21.66 -11.50 6.61
CA ARG A 339 21.78 -12.50 5.54
C ARG A 339 23.20 -12.54 4.96
N THR A 340 23.80 -11.40 4.66
CA THR A 340 25.18 -11.34 4.16
C THR A 340 26.18 -11.91 5.17
N ARG A 341 26.01 -11.65 6.47
CA ARG A 341 26.86 -12.23 7.51
C ARG A 341 26.74 -13.77 7.54
N VAL A 342 25.51 -14.30 7.55
CA VAL A 342 25.25 -15.75 7.54
C VAL A 342 25.85 -16.41 6.30
N GLU A 343 25.69 -15.79 5.12
CA GLU A 343 26.28 -16.29 3.86
C GLU A 343 27.82 -16.36 3.92
N ILE A 344 28.48 -15.33 4.48
CA ILE A 344 29.93 -15.30 4.66
C ILE A 344 30.39 -16.40 5.64
N GLU A 345 29.69 -16.54 6.77
CA GLU A 345 30.04 -17.56 7.78
C GLU A 345 29.85 -18.98 7.22
N GLN A 346 28.81 -19.21 6.43
CA GLN A 346 28.59 -20.49 5.76
C GLN A 346 29.72 -20.77 4.76
N GLN A 347 30.12 -19.77 3.96
CA GLN A 347 31.22 -19.89 3.00
C GLN A 347 32.56 -20.20 3.69
N GLN A 348 32.87 -19.54 4.81
CA GLN A 348 34.07 -19.81 5.61
C GLN A 348 34.06 -21.23 6.19
N SER A 349 32.90 -21.69 6.69
CA SER A 349 32.75 -23.06 7.20
C SER A 349 32.99 -24.11 6.11
N SER A 350 32.47 -23.88 4.91
CA SER A 350 32.71 -24.76 3.76
C SER A 350 34.19 -24.78 3.35
N GLN A 351 34.88 -23.63 3.34
CA GLN A 351 36.32 -23.56 3.07
C GLN A 351 37.15 -24.32 4.10
N GLN A 352 36.83 -24.19 5.39
CA GLN A 352 37.51 -24.93 6.46
C GLN A 352 37.32 -26.44 6.32
N LEU A 353 36.10 -26.89 6.02
CA LEU A 353 35.79 -28.29 5.75
C LEU A 353 36.62 -28.83 4.56
N LEU A 354 36.68 -28.09 3.45
CA LEU A 354 37.49 -28.47 2.29
C LEU A 354 38.99 -28.51 2.61
N GLY A 355 39.49 -27.56 3.41
CA GLY A 355 40.88 -27.56 3.88
C GLY A 355 41.24 -28.81 4.68
N THR A 356 40.42 -29.13 5.69
CA THR A 356 40.65 -30.35 6.52
C THR A 356 40.53 -31.65 5.73
N MET A 357 39.70 -31.70 4.69
CA MET A 357 39.64 -32.82 3.76
C MET A 357 40.93 -32.95 2.94
N ASN A 358 41.45 -31.84 2.42
CA ASN A 358 42.67 -31.83 1.63
C ASN A 358 43.89 -32.30 2.47
N ASP A 359 43.99 -31.84 3.72
CA ASP A 359 45.04 -32.27 4.65
C ASP A 359 44.96 -33.77 4.98
N ARG A 360 43.75 -34.29 5.17
CA ARG A 360 43.52 -35.73 5.35
C ARG A 360 43.93 -36.53 4.12
N GLN A 361 43.56 -36.08 2.92
CA GLN A 361 43.96 -36.73 1.67
C GLN A 361 45.47 -36.69 1.47
N GLY A 362 46.13 -35.56 1.75
CA GLY A 362 47.59 -35.46 1.71
C GLY A 362 48.29 -36.42 2.69
N THR A 363 47.72 -36.62 3.88
CA THR A 363 48.24 -37.57 4.86
C THR A 363 48.03 -39.02 4.41
N GLN A 364 46.89 -39.34 3.81
CA GLN A 364 46.61 -40.65 3.23
C GLN A 364 47.55 -40.98 2.06
N LEU A 365 47.87 -39.99 1.22
CA LEU A 365 48.84 -40.15 0.12
C LEU A 365 50.26 -40.44 0.65
N LYS A 366 50.70 -39.77 1.71
CA LYS A 366 51.98 -40.09 2.37
C LYS A 366 51.97 -41.51 2.94
N LEU A 367 50.85 -41.89 3.60
CA LEU A 367 50.41 -43.25 3.91
C LEU A 367 50.80 -44.27 2.84
N GLN A 368 50.17 -44.08 1.69
CA GLN A 368 50.22 -44.99 0.54
C GLN A 368 51.63 -45.06 -0.08
N SER A 369 52.32 -43.91 -0.22
CA SER A 369 53.70 -43.88 -0.72
C SER A 369 54.69 -44.65 0.17
N THR A 370 54.42 -44.72 1.48
CA THR A 370 55.25 -45.48 2.42
C THR A 370 55.05 -47.00 2.23
N VAL A 371 53.81 -47.42 1.94
CA VAL A 371 53.49 -48.82 1.59
C VAL A 371 54.06 -49.21 0.22
N GLU A 372 54.09 -48.28 -0.74
CA GLU A 372 54.76 -48.49 -2.03
C GLU A 372 56.27 -48.73 -1.87
N GLY A 373 56.93 -48.06 -0.92
CA GLY A 373 58.33 -48.34 -0.60
C GLY A 373 58.57 -49.77 -0.10
N LEU A 374 57.63 -50.33 0.68
CA LEU A 374 57.71 -51.71 1.19
C LEU A 374 57.43 -52.75 0.09
N SER A 375 56.57 -52.44 -0.89
CA SER A 375 56.24 -53.36 -1.98
C SER A 375 57.44 -53.64 -2.90
N VAL A 376 58.40 -52.71 -3.01
CA VAL A 376 59.69 -52.91 -3.71
C VAL A 376 60.42 -54.13 -3.15
N ALA A 377 60.47 -54.27 -1.82
CA ALA A 377 61.15 -55.39 -1.17
C ALA A 377 60.43 -56.72 -1.45
N ALA A 378 59.09 -56.73 -1.33
CA ALA A 378 58.28 -57.92 -1.59
C ALA A 378 58.38 -58.38 -3.06
N ILE A 379 58.24 -57.46 -4.02
CA ILE A 379 58.32 -57.75 -5.47
C ILE A 379 59.73 -58.25 -5.83
N THR A 380 60.77 -57.62 -5.28
CA THR A 380 62.16 -58.06 -5.50
C THR A 380 62.37 -59.49 -5.00
N TYR A 381 61.84 -59.83 -3.83
CA TYR A 381 61.91 -61.19 -3.28
C TYR A 381 61.20 -62.22 -4.18
N TYR A 382 59.98 -61.94 -4.64
CA TYR A 382 59.25 -62.86 -5.51
C TYR A 382 59.92 -63.07 -6.87
N ILE A 383 60.39 -62.00 -7.52
CA ILE A 383 61.05 -62.10 -8.84
C ILE A 383 62.37 -62.85 -8.71
N THR A 384 63.17 -62.57 -7.69
CA THR A 384 64.44 -63.28 -7.46
C THR A 384 64.22 -64.76 -7.15
N GLY A 385 63.15 -65.09 -6.40
CA GLY A 385 62.70 -66.46 -6.21
C GLY A 385 62.31 -67.15 -7.52
N LEU A 386 61.57 -66.46 -8.40
CA LEU A 386 61.17 -66.99 -9.71
C LEU A 386 62.37 -67.25 -10.61
N ILE A 387 63.36 -66.35 -10.62
CA ILE A 387 64.63 -66.51 -11.34
C ILE A 387 65.39 -67.73 -10.78
N SER A 388 65.41 -67.93 -9.47
CA SER A 388 66.03 -69.12 -8.87
C SER A 388 65.36 -70.41 -9.31
N TYR A 389 64.02 -70.46 -9.37
CA TYR A 389 63.30 -71.63 -9.88
C TYR A 389 63.54 -71.89 -11.37
N LEU A 390 63.58 -70.83 -12.18
CA LEU A 390 63.92 -70.95 -13.61
C LEU A 390 65.35 -71.46 -13.79
N ALA A 391 66.30 -70.97 -12.99
CA ALA A 391 67.68 -71.45 -13.01
C ALA A 391 67.78 -72.93 -12.60
N LYS A 392 67.00 -73.39 -11.60
CA LYS A 392 66.88 -74.82 -11.24
C LYS A 392 66.37 -75.67 -12.40
N GLY A 393 65.35 -75.18 -13.13
CA GLY A 393 64.84 -75.84 -14.32
C GLY A 393 65.86 -75.89 -15.47
N GLY A 394 66.51 -74.76 -15.73
CA GLY A 394 67.53 -74.60 -16.77
C GLY A 394 68.82 -75.39 -16.51
N GLN A 395 69.15 -75.67 -15.25
CA GLN A 395 70.30 -76.52 -14.91
C GLN A 395 70.18 -77.93 -15.51
N LYS A 396 68.95 -78.45 -15.65
CA LYS A 396 68.69 -79.72 -16.35
C LYS A 396 68.87 -79.65 -17.86
N LEU A 397 68.98 -78.44 -18.42
CA LEU A 397 69.14 -78.13 -19.85
C LEU A 397 70.53 -77.57 -20.19
N GLY A 398 71.49 -77.60 -19.24
CA GLY A 398 72.88 -77.18 -19.46
C GLY A 398 73.23 -75.76 -19.00
N TRP A 399 72.44 -75.15 -18.12
CA TRP A 399 72.77 -73.83 -17.55
C TRP A 399 74.07 -73.87 -16.72
N PRO A 400 75.03 -72.96 -16.95
CA PRO A 400 76.41 -73.08 -16.44
C PRO A 400 76.59 -72.71 -14.97
N TRP A 401 75.63 -72.01 -14.34
CA TRP A 401 75.75 -71.50 -12.97
C TRP A 401 74.79 -72.19 -12.00
N SER A 402 75.12 -72.20 -10.71
CA SER A 402 74.17 -72.69 -9.71
C SER A 402 72.98 -71.73 -9.58
N PRO A 403 71.79 -72.25 -9.25
CA PRO A 403 70.61 -71.43 -9.04
C PRO A 403 70.78 -70.36 -7.96
N GLU A 404 71.59 -70.65 -6.94
CA GLU A 404 71.88 -69.75 -5.83
C GLU A 404 72.78 -68.60 -6.28
N SER A 405 73.81 -68.84 -7.11
CA SER A 405 74.69 -67.77 -7.62
C SER A 405 73.98 -66.91 -8.66
N THR A 406 73.15 -67.52 -9.52
CA THR A 406 72.32 -66.80 -10.49
C THR A 406 71.31 -65.89 -9.79
N ALA A 407 70.67 -66.37 -8.72
CA ALA A 407 69.75 -65.56 -7.91
C ALA A 407 70.48 -64.42 -7.18
N ALA A 408 71.65 -64.68 -6.59
CA ALA A 408 72.44 -63.67 -5.88
C ALA A 408 72.85 -62.49 -6.78
N MET A 409 73.28 -62.76 -8.03
CA MET A 409 73.59 -61.71 -9.00
C MET A 409 72.34 -60.99 -9.51
N ALA A 410 71.19 -61.66 -9.56
CA ALA A 410 69.94 -61.06 -10.01
C ALA A 410 69.34 -60.08 -8.99
N ILE A 411 69.55 -60.26 -7.68
CA ILE A 411 68.99 -59.40 -6.62
C ILE A 411 69.25 -57.90 -6.86
N PRO A 412 70.51 -57.41 -7.00
CA PRO A 412 70.75 -55.98 -7.17
C PRO A 412 70.17 -55.44 -8.49
N VAL A 413 70.18 -56.23 -9.56
CA VAL A 413 69.61 -55.84 -10.86
C VAL A 413 68.08 -55.72 -10.79
N VAL A 414 67.43 -56.70 -10.16
CA VAL A 414 65.97 -56.71 -9.97
C VAL A 414 65.54 -55.61 -9.00
N ALA A 415 66.23 -55.44 -7.87
CA ALA A 415 65.91 -54.41 -6.89
C ALA A 415 66.00 -53.00 -7.50
N LEU A 416 67.09 -52.70 -8.21
CA LEU A 416 67.27 -51.42 -8.90
C LEU A 416 66.25 -51.25 -10.03
N GLY A 417 65.97 -52.31 -10.80
CA GLY A 417 64.99 -52.29 -11.88
C GLY A 417 63.56 -52.03 -11.39
N VAL A 418 63.14 -52.72 -10.34
CA VAL A 418 61.81 -52.56 -9.70
C VAL A 418 61.68 -51.17 -9.09
N TRP A 419 62.70 -50.72 -8.33
CA TRP A 419 62.71 -49.38 -7.74
C TRP A 419 62.67 -48.28 -8.81
N TRP A 420 63.49 -48.40 -9.86
CA TRP A 420 63.50 -47.42 -10.96
C TRP A 420 62.18 -47.41 -11.75
N SER A 421 61.60 -48.59 -12.01
CA SER A 421 60.31 -48.72 -12.70
C SER A 421 59.17 -48.08 -11.89
N LEU A 422 59.09 -48.39 -10.59
CA LEU A 422 58.09 -47.80 -9.68
C LEU A 422 58.28 -46.29 -9.54
N ARG A 423 59.53 -45.82 -9.40
CA ARG A 423 59.83 -44.38 -9.34
C ARG A 423 59.47 -43.66 -10.64
N ARG A 424 59.68 -44.29 -11.79
CA ARG A 424 59.33 -43.74 -13.12
C ARG A 424 57.81 -43.71 -13.34
N LEU A 425 57.08 -44.74 -12.89
CA LEU A 425 55.61 -44.79 -12.93
C LEU A 425 55.00 -43.72 -12.01
N HIS A 426 55.53 -43.59 -10.78
CA HIS A 426 55.12 -42.56 -9.84
C HIS A 426 55.38 -41.15 -10.42
N HIS A 427 56.55 -40.88 -11.01
CA HIS A 427 56.78 -39.58 -11.66
C HIS A 427 55.86 -39.31 -12.86
N LYS A 428 55.51 -40.31 -13.67
CA LYS A 428 54.57 -40.13 -14.80
C LYS A 428 53.13 -39.87 -14.36
N LEU A 429 52.67 -40.50 -13.27
CA LEU A 429 51.30 -40.32 -12.77
C LEU A 429 51.12 -39.02 -11.98
N PHE A 430 52.16 -38.55 -11.28
CA PHE A 430 52.08 -37.33 -10.45
C PHE A 430 52.50 -36.03 -11.15
N HIS A 431 53.13 -36.05 -12.33
CA HIS A 431 53.36 -34.85 -13.15
C HIS A 431 52.27 -34.61 -14.22
N GLY A 432 51.27 -35.48 -14.34
CA GLY A 432 50.16 -35.34 -15.29
C GLY A 432 49.01 -34.44 -14.83
N ARG A 433 49.12 -33.79 -13.65
CA ARG A 433 48.10 -32.88 -13.11
C ARG A 433 48.74 -31.60 -12.59
N SER A 434 49.26 -30.80 -13.52
CA SER A 434 49.41 -29.36 -13.32
C SER A 434 48.84 -28.66 -14.55
N HIS A 435 47.52 -28.47 -14.53
CA HIS A 435 46.82 -27.44 -15.26
C HIS A 435 45.74 -26.88 -14.36
#